data_AF-A0A3M8SV67-F1
#
_entry.id   AF-A0A3M8SV67-F1
#
_cell.length_a   1.000
_cell.length_b   1.000
_cell.length_c   1.000
_cell.angle_alpha   90.00
_cell.angle_beta   90.00
_cell.angle_gamma   90.00
#
_symmetry.space_group_name_H-M   'P 1'
#
loop_
_entity.id
_entity.type
_entity.pdbx_description
1 polymer ?
#
loop_
_entity_poly.entity_id
_entity_poly.type
_entity_poly.pdbx_seq_one_letter_code
_entity_poly.pdbx_strand_id
1 'polypeptide(L)'
;MGGVVTVDAREAGQAAERDQPRMAGESGRQRAEKRQDTQQAQRDEDEQERAAGRRDQARRDAERRQAAQQAQQRNAREQAAARQEAQRRQAGQMQRRNDAAQRDARERAARQDAQRRQAGQIQRRDDAMQRNARERAARQDAQRRQAGQIQRRDDAMQQREARERAAARQDAQRRQAGQVQQRNAERQRQQREQAEAGRRAGMRPDDRTNRDPRQFDRRDRDQPRVAGQRDRQDANDRRAGERRAGERDGGRDWSNNDRRVDRGIDRRWDERRIRDDGQRADRYRAAVRAQQRSVNQQRIRLLQQQRRMAQYRYEQQYYQRLNQRQARWNMHNPYNFDNSYYYEPASYRYLYGGRYYQTNRYGADLMRQAVDLGYREGFNAGRADRQDSWRNDYRNAFAYQDANYGYDGYYVSQAEYNHYFRQGFRRGYEDGYNSRYHYGRRDDDGNIVILAAVLAAIVGLQLL
;
A
#
# COMPACT_ATOMS: atom_id res chain seq x y z
N MET A 1 5.46 65.46 -53.48
CA MET A 1 4.06 65.08 -53.27
C MET A 1 3.59 65.86 -52.04
N GLY A 2 3.10 67.10 -52.18
CA GLY A 2 1.71 67.47 -52.52
C GLY A 2 0.84 67.32 -51.26
N GLY A 3 0.15 68.31 -50.68
CA GLY A 3 -0.21 69.68 -51.08
C GLY A 3 -0.81 70.47 -49.90
N VAL A 4 -0.74 71.82 -49.95
CA VAL A 4 -1.87 72.80 -50.04
C VAL A 4 -2.60 73.05 -48.70
N VAL A 5 -2.35 74.13 -47.95
CA VAL A 5 -2.75 75.57 -48.10
C VAL A 5 -4.23 75.85 -47.80
N THR A 6 -4.51 76.75 -46.84
CA THR A 6 -5.32 77.98 -47.05
C THR A 6 -5.25 78.90 -45.82
N VAL A 7 -4.83 80.13 -46.04
CA VAL A 7 -4.99 81.32 -45.18
C VAL A 7 -5.70 82.33 -46.06
N ASP A 8 -6.79 82.94 -45.58
CA ASP A 8 -7.53 83.96 -46.30
C ASP A 8 -7.44 85.33 -45.60
N ALA A 9 -7.54 86.36 -46.44
CA ALA A 9 -7.10 87.73 -46.21
C ALA A 9 -8.24 88.74 -46.41
N ARG A 10 -8.08 89.94 -45.81
CA ARG A 10 -8.45 91.31 -46.29
C ARG A 10 -9.94 91.60 -46.60
N GLU A 11 -10.53 92.76 -46.25
CA GLU A 11 -10.49 94.14 -46.81
C GLU A 11 -11.56 94.96 -46.00
N ALA A 12 -11.47 96.24 -45.59
CA ALA A 12 -11.23 97.57 -46.20
C ALA A 12 -12.53 98.40 -46.41
N GLY A 13 -12.48 99.73 -46.16
CA GLY A 13 -13.46 100.76 -46.61
C GLY A 13 -14.00 101.72 -45.52
N GLN A 14 -13.46 102.95 -45.34
CA GLN A 14 -13.90 104.28 -45.89
C GLN A 14 -15.03 104.96 -45.05
N ALA A 15 -14.84 106.12 -44.36
CA ALA A 15 -14.75 107.53 -44.82
C ALA A 15 -16.00 107.97 -45.63
N ALA A 16 -16.69 109.10 -45.47
CA ALA A 16 -16.67 110.32 -44.64
C ALA A 16 -17.96 111.10 -45.00
N GLU A 17 -18.55 111.98 -44.16
CA GLU A 17 -19.20 113.20 -44.67
C GLU A 17 -19.52 114.25 -43.59
N ARG A 18 -19.47 115.51 -44.01
CA ARG A 18 -19.69 116.74 -43.24
C ARG A 18 -21.14 117.18 -43.41
N ASP A 19 -21.73 117.83 -42.41
CA ASP A 19 -22.47 119.08 -42.66
C ASP A 19 -22.68 119.93 -41.38
N GLN A 20 -22.67 121.25 -41.53
CA GLN A 20 -23.03 122.23 -40.50
C GLN A 20 -24.47 122.74 -40.74
N PRO A 21 -25.11 123.37 -39.75
CA PRO A 21 -25.32 124.82 -39.90
C PRO A 21 -25.17 125.65 -38.61
N ARG A 22 -24.96 126.95 -38.82
CA ARG A 22 -24.88 128.05 -37.83
C ARG A 22 -26.28 128.40 -37.29
N MET A 23 -26.37 128.89 -36.04
CA MET A 23 -26.69 130.29 -35.69
C MET A 23 -26.95 130.53 -34.18
N ALA A 24 -26.52 131.71 -33.73
CA ALA A 24 -27.03 132.57 -32.64
C ALA A 24 -26.84 132.18 -31.15
N GLY A 25 -25.88 132.89 -30.52
CA GLY A 25 -26.13 133.83 -29.42
C GLY A 25 -26.51 133.30 -28.03
N GLU A 26 -25.55 133.24 -27.10
CA GLU A 26 -25.83 133.36 -25.65
C GLU A 26 -24.56 133.69 -24.84
N SER A 27 -24.77 134.48 -23.78
CA SER A 27 -23.82 135.30 -23.02
C SER A 27 -22.62 134.56 -22.37
N GLY A 28 -21.42 135.13 -22.55
CA GLY A 28 -20.10 134.53 -22.23
C GLY A 28 -19.68 134.47 -20.76
N ARG A 29 -20.53 134.80 -19.78
CA ARG A 29 -20.21 134.64 -18.34
C ARG A 29 -20.80 133.38 -17.70
N GLN A 30 -21.95 132.89 -18.15
CA GLN A 30 -22.58 131.67 -17.61
C GLN A 30 -21.98 130.35 -18.18
N ARG A 31 -21.22 130.41 -19.28
CA ARG A 31 -20.55 129.24 -19.89
C ARG A 31 -19.21 128.86 -19.23
N ALA A 32 -18.60 129.77 -18.45
CA ALA A 32 -17.34 129.50 -17.75
C ALA A 32 -17.58 128.75 -16.42
N GLU A 33 -18.56 129.18 -15.63
CA GLU A 33 -18.97 128.51 -14.37
C GLU A 33 -19.56 127.11 -14.64
N LYS A 34 -20.49 126.97 -15.61
CA LYS A 34 -21.01 125.63 -15.98
C LYS A 34 -19.93 124.66 -16.46
N ARG A 35 -18.83 125.13 -17.07
CA ARG A 35 -17.73 124.26 -17.53
C ARG A 35 -16.81 123.84 -16.39
N GLN A 36 -16.59 124.70 -15.40
CA GLN A 36 -15.85 124.33 -14.19
C GLN A 36 -16.66 123.35 -13.33
N ASP A 37 -17.95 123.59 -13.14
CA ASP A 37 -18.83 122.66 -12.39
C ASP A 37 -18.94 121.30 -13.08
N THR A 38 -19.02 121.27 -14.41
CA THR A 38 -19.06 120.00 -15.17
C THR A 38 -17.72 119.26 -15.13
N GLN A 39 -16.57 119.96 -15.16
CA GLN A 39 -15.26 119.33 -15.03
C GLN A 39 -14.98 118.83 -13.61
N GLN A 40 -15.52 119.49 -12.59
CA GLN A 40 -15.38 119.08 -11.20
C GLN A 40 -16.27 117.88 -10.88
N ALA A 41 -17.51 117.87 -11.37
CA ALA A 41 -18.41 116.71 -11.28
C ALA A 41 -17.85 115.47 -12.00
N GLN A 42 -17.24 115.63 -13.18
CA GLN A 42 -16.59 114.52 -13.89
C GLN A 42 -15.37 113.96 -13.16
N ARG A 43 -14.59 114.80 -12.46
CA ARG A 43 -13.46 114.34 -11.64
C ARG A 43 -13.95 113.57 -10.41
N ASP A 44 -15.02 114.05 -9.78
CA ASP A 44 -15.60 113.39 -8.61
C ASP A 44 -16.24 112.04 -9.00
N GLU A 45 -16.86 111.93 -10.18
CA GLU A 45 -17.35 110.66 -10.74
C GLU A 45 -16.20 109.68 -11.05
N ASP A 46 -15.15 110.13 -11.75
CA ASP A 46 -13.96 109.31 -12.03
C ASP A 46 -13.27 108.82 -10.75
N GLU A 47 -13.22 109.66 -9.71
CA GLU A 47 -12.61 109.32 -8.43
C GLU A 47 -13.48 108.33 -7.63
N GLN A 48 -14.81 108.47 -7.69
CA GLN A 48 -15.77 107.50 -7.15
C GLN A 48 -15.70 106.16 -7.88
N GLU A 49 -15.56 106.15 -9.21
CA GLU A 49 -15.45 104.93 -10.01
C GLU A 49 -14.13 104.19 -9.72
N ARG A 50 -13.02 104.92 -9.56
CA ARG A 50 -11.73 104.36 -9.11
C ARG A 50 -11.78 103.86 -7.66
N ALA A 51 -12.53 104.52 -6.79
CA ALA A 51 -12.72 104.08 -5.41
C ALA A 51 -13.60 102.81 -5.34
N ALA A 52 -14.63 102.72 -6.17
CA ALA A 52 -15.47 101.52 -6.34
C ALA A 52 -14.66 100.35 -6.88
N GLY A 53 -13.84 100.57 -7.92
CA GLY A 53 -12.94 99.56 -8.48
C GLY A 53 -11.94 99.01 -7.45
N ARG A 54 -11.36 99.88 -6.60
CA ARG A 54 -10.47 99.45 -5.51
C ARG A 54 -11.19 98.62 -4.43
N ARG A 55 -12.44 98.96 -4.10
CA ARG A 55 -13.26 98.19 -3.15
C ARG A 55 -13.61 96.81 -3.70
N ASP A 56 -13.98 96.72 -4.97
CA ASP A 56 -14.26 95.45 -5.64
C ASP A 56 -13.02 94.56 -5.76
N GLN A 57 -11.86 95.16 -5.98
CA GLN A 57 -10.59 94.43 -6.04
C GLN A 57 -10.19 93.90 -4.65
N ALA A 58 -10.31 94.74 -3.60
CA ALA A 58 -10.09 94.31 -2.22
C ALA A 58 -11.05 93.19 -1.77
N ARG A 59 -12.32 93.22 -2.22
CA ARG A 59 -13.31 92.18 -1.93
C ARG A 59 -12.95 90.85 -2.59
N ARG A 60 -12.54 90.89 -3.87
CA ARG A 60 -12.05 89.69 -4.60
C ARG A 60 -10.80 89.09 -3.98
N ASP A 61 -9.88 89.93 -3.50
CA ASP A 61 -8.66 89.45 -2.81
C ASP A 61 -8.99 88.81 -1.45
N ALA A 62 -9.94 89.37 -0.70
CA ALA A 62 -10.43 88.78 0.55
C ALA A 62 -11.11 87.41 0.32
N GLU A 63 -11.94 87.30 -0.72
CA GLU A 63 -12.58 86.04 -1.12
C GLU A 63 -11.54 84.99 -1.56
N ARG A 64 -10.52 85.38 -2.33
CA ARG A 64 -9.41 84.49 -2.71
C ARG A 64 -8.64 83.98 -1.50
N ARG A 65 -8.38 84.84 -0.51
CA ARG A 65 -7.70 84.44 0.75
C ARG A 65 -8.55 83.46 1.57
N GLN A 66 -9.86 83.71 1.67
CA GLN A 66 -10.76 82.77 2.33
C GLN A 66 -10.84 81.42 1.60
N ALA A 67 -10.94 81.43 0.26
CA ALA A 67 -10.94 80.21 -0.53
C ALA A 67 -9.62 79.41 -0.37
N ALA A 68 -8.47 80.10 -0.36
CA ALA A 68 -7.17 79.47 -0.12
C ALA A 68 -7.06 78.85 1.29
N GLN A 69 -7.55 79.54 2.32
CA GLN A 69 -7.60 78.99 3.68
C GLN A 69 -8.52 77.77 3.79
N GLN A 70 -9.69 77.80 3.14
CA GLN A 70 -10.58 76.63 3.11
C GLN A 70 -9.96 75.44 2.37
N ALA A 71 -9.26 75.69 1.26
CA ALA A 71 -8.55 74.63 0.53
C ALA A 71 -7.43 74.01 1.37
N GLN A 72 -6.66 74.81 2.10
CA GLN A 72 -5.64 74.31 3.04
C GLN A 72 -6.25 73.46 4.15
N GLN A 73 -7.38 73.88 4.74
CA GLN A 73 -8.07 73.09 5.77
C GLN A 73 -8.62 71.76 5.23
N ARG A 74 -9.15 71.75 3.99
CA ARG A 74 -9.60 70.51 3.33
C ARG A 74 -8.43 69.54 3.11
N ASN A 75 -7.33 70.02 2.55
CA ASN A 75 -6.13 69.21 2.34
C ASN A 75 -5.56 68.66 3.65
N ALA A 76 -5.54 69.46 4.73
CA ALA A 76 -5.09 69.00 6.04
C ALA A 76 -5.99 67.89 6.61
N ARG A 77 -7.32 67.99 6.44
CA ARG A 77 -8.27 66.95 6.86
C ARG A 77 -8.12 65.67 6.04
N GLU A 78 -7.96 65.77 4.73
CA GLU A 78 -7.71 64.60 3.86
C GLU A 78 -6.40 63.90 4.22
N GLN A 79 -5.32 64.64 4.46
CA GLN A 79 -4.05 64.06 4.89
C GLN A 79 -4.17 63.38 6.26
N ALA A 80 -4.92 63.97 7.20
CA ALA A 80 -5.17 63.35 8.50
C ALA A 80 -5.99 62.05 8.36
N ALA A 81 -7.04 62.05 7.53
CA ALA A 81 -7.85 60.87 7.25
C ALA A 81 -7.03 59.75 6.58
N ALA A 82 -6.21 60.08 5.58
CA ALA A 82 -5.33 59.14 4.90
C ALA A 82 -4.30 58.49 5.84
N ARG A 83 -3.71 59.27 6.76
CA ARG A 83 -2.81 58.75 7.80
C ARG A 83 -3.52 57.79 8.75
N GLN A 84 -4.74 58.14 9.16
CA GLN A 84 -5.54 57.29 10.04
C GLN A 84 -5.94 55.97 9.37
N GLU A 85 -6.27 56.00 8.08
CA GLU A 85 -6.58 54.80 7.31
C GLU A 85 -5.33 53.92 7.11
N ALA A 86 -4.17 54.52 6.82
CA ALA A 86 -2.91 53.79 6.71
C ALA A 86 -2.56 53.06 8.03
N GLN A 87 -2.73 53.72 9.18
CA GLN A 87 -2.54 53.12 10.49
C GLN A 87 -3.49 51.93 10.73
N ARG A 88 -4.78 52.07 10.39
CA ARG A 88 -5.77 50.97 10.48
C ARG A 88 -5.40 49.79 9.60
N ARG A 89 -4.97 50.04 8.36
CA ARG A 89 -4.50 49.00 7.43
C ARG A 89 -3.27 48.26 7.99
N GLN A 90 -2.32 49.00 8.56
CA GLN A 90 -1.10 48.43 9.14
C GLN A 90 -1.41 47.58 10.39
N ALA A 91 -2.30 48.05 11.26
CA ALA A 91 -2.79 47.29 12.41
C ALA A 91 -3.51 45.99 11.97
N GLY A 92 -4.38 46.07 10.97
CA GLY A 92 -5.06 44.91 10.40
C GLY A 92 -4.10 43.89 9.78
N GLN A 93 -3.02 44.34 9.14
CA GLN A 93 -1.98 43.43 8.61
C GLN A 93 -1.20 42.74 9.73
N MET A 94 -0.86 43.45 10.81
CA MET A 94 -0.19 42.83 11.96
C MET A 94 -1.08 41.76 12.61
N GLN A 95 -2.36 42.04 12.76
CA GLN A 95 -3.31 41.10 13.37
C GLN A 95 -3.44 39.82 12.53
N ARG A 96 -3.55 39.94 11.20
CA ARG A 96 -3.55 38.77 10.30
C ARG A 96 -2.26 37.97 10.35
N ARG A 97 -1.10 38.63 10.48
CA ARG A 97 0.19 37.93 10.66
C ARG A 97 0.24 37.15 11.97
N ASN A 98 -0.25 37.73 13.06
CA ASN A 98 -0.31 37.05 14.35
C ASN A 98 -1.27 35.86 14.32
N ASP A 99 -2.43 36.00 13.68
CA ASP A 99 -3.38 34.90 13.52
C ASP A 99 -2.80 33.76 12.67
N ALA A 100 -2.10 34.08 11.58
CA ALA A 100 -1.41 33.10 10.75
C ALA A 100 -0.30 32.37 11.54
N ALA A 101 0.51 33.11 12.31
CA ALA A 101 1.55 32.51 13.15
C ALA A 101 0.98 31.59 14.24
N GLN A 102 -0.15 31.96 14.85
CA GLN A 102 -0.83 31.10 15.83
C GLN A 102 -1.41 29.84 15.18
N ARG A 103 -1.96 29.92 13.97
CA ARG A 103 -2.45 28.74 13.23
C ARG A 103 -1.30 27.78 12.91
N ASP A 104 -0.18 28.30 12.41
CA ASP A 104 1.01 27.50 12.13
C ASP A 104 1.55 26.81 13.38
N ALA A 105 1.58 27.53 14.52
CA ALA A 105 2.03 26.96 15.79
C ALA A 105 1.12 25.80 16.25
N ARG A 106 -0.21 25.96 16.15
CA ARG A 106 -1.18 24.90 16.48
C ARG A 106 -1.03 23.70 15.55
N GLU A 107 -0.81 23.93 14.26
CA GLU A 107 -0.63 22.86 13.29
C GLU A 107 0.67 22.08 13.54
N ARG A 108 1.76 22.77 13.88
CA ARG A 108 3.02 22.13 14.28
C ARG A 108 2.86 21.28 15.54
N ALA A 109 2.14 21.79 16.55
CA ALA A 109 1.85 21.04 17.77
C ALA A 109 1.01 19.78 17.46
N ALA A 110 -0.04 19.91 16.65
CA ALA A 110 -0.89 18.79 16.24
C ALA A 110 -0.09 17.71 15.46
N ARG A 111 0.83 18.13 14.58
CA ARG A 111 1.73 17.21 13.86
C ARG A 111 2.67 16.47 14.81
N GLN A 112 3.24 17.15 15.80
CA GLN A 112 4.09 16.49 16.81
C GLN A 112 3.31 15.48 17.66
N ASP A 113 2.08 15.81 18.06
CA ASP A 113 1.22 14.90 18.80
C ASP A 113 0.82 13.67 17.96
N ALA A 114 0.50 13.86 16.68
CA ALA A 114 0.24 12.76 15.76
C ALA A 114 1.45 11.82 15.62
N GLN A 115 2.66 12.39 15.52
CA GLN A 115 3.91 11.61 15.48
C GLN A 115 4.14 10.82 16.77
N ARG A 116 3.91 11.43 17.95
CA ARG A 116 4.02 10.75 19.25
C ARG A 116 3.02 9.60 19.39
N ARG A 117 1.77 9.82 18.96
CA ARG A 117 0.74 8.77 18.95
C ARG A 117 1.11 7.63 18.01
N GLN A 118 1.64 7.94 16.83
CA GLN A 118 2.09 6.94 15.86
C GLN A 118 3.27 6.11 16.42
N ALA A 119 4.25 6.76 17.05
CA ALA A 119 5.37 6.09 17.70
C ALA A 119 4.89 5.14 18.83
N GLY A 120 3.96 5.59 19.67
CA GLY A 120 3.35 4.76 20.71
C GLY A 120 2.58 3.55 20.18
N GLN A 121 1.90 3.69 19.03
CA GLN A 121 1.22 2.57 18.36
C GLN A 121 2.20 1.54 17.79
N ILE A 122 3.32 1.99 17.21
CA ILE A 122 4.38 1.10 16.71
C ILE A 122 4.96 0.28 17.88
N GLN A 123 5.24 0.93 19.01
CA GLN A 123 5.82 0.29 20.18
C GLN A 123 4.90 -0.78 20.77
N ARG A 124 3.60 -0.49 20.93
CA ARG A 124 2.61 -1.50 21.39
C ARG A 124 2.49 -2.68 20.44
N ARG A 125 2.61 -2.44 19.14
CA ARG A 125 2.52 -3.46 18.10
C ARG A 125 3.77 -4.36 18.11
N ASP A 126 4.95 -3.79 18.33
CA ASP A 126 6.19 -4.54 18.48
C ASP A 126 6.16 -5.41 19.75
N ASP A 127 5.64 -4.89 20.85
CA ASP A 127 5.44 -5.66 22.09
C ASP A 127 4.47 -6.82 21.91
N ALA A 128 3.35 -6.61 21.21
CA ALA A 128 2.39 -7.66 20.89
C ALA A 128 3.01 -8.74 19.97
N MET A 129 3.85 -8.32 19.02
CA MET A 129 4.54 -9.24 18.12
C MET A 129 5.58 -10.08 18.86
N GLN A 130 6.33 -9.50 19.79
CA GLN A 130 7.27 -10.24 20.64
C GLN A 130 6.55 -11.25 21.54
N ARG A 131 5.39 -10.90 22.11
CA ARG A 131 4.58 -11.86 22.89
C ARG A 131 4.13 -13.04 22.05
N ASN A 132 3.56 -12.78 20.87
CA ASN A 132 3.15 -13.84 19.95
C ASN A 132 4.32 -14.72 19.48
N ALA A 133 5.51 -14.14 19.27
CA ALA A 133 6.71 -14.89 18.91
C ALA A 133 7.16 -15.84 20.04
N ARG A 134 7.16 -15.36 21.29
CA ARG A 134 7.46 -16.19 22.47
C ARG A 134 6.44 -17.31 22.65
N GLU A 135 5.16 -17.02 22.44
CA GLU A 135 4.09 -18.01 22.55
C GLU A 135 4.21 -19.10 21.47
N ARG A 136 4.54 -18.72 20.23
CA ARG A 136 4.82 -19.68 19.15
C ARG A 136 6.04 -20.54 19.43
N ALA A 137 7.12 -19.96 19.96
CA ALA A 137 8.31 -20.71 20.34
C ALA A 137 7.98 -21.74 21.44
N ALA A 138 7.21 -21.33 22.46
CA ALA A 138 6.77 -22.23 23.54
C ALA A 138 5.91 -23.39 23.01
N ARG A 139 5.00 -23.14 22.06
CA ARG A 139 4.19 -24.19 21.42
C ARG A 139 5.05 -25.17 20.61
N GLN A 140 6.05 -24.68 19.88
CA GLN A 140 6.96 -25.54 19.13
C GLN A 140 7.81 -26.42 20.06
N ASP A 141 8.29 -25.87 21.17
CA ASP A 141 9.04 -26.64 22.16
C ASP A 141 8.17 -27.71 22.83
N ALA A 142 6.91 -27.41 23.15
CA ALA A 142 5.96 -28.39 23.66
C ALA A 142 5.72 -29.53 22.66
N GLN A 143 5.54 -29.22 21.38
CA GLN A 143 5.38 -30.22 20.32
C GLN A 143 6.64 -31.10 20.17
N ARG A 144 7.84 -30.51 20.22
CA ARG A 144 9.11 -31.26 20.17
C ARG A 144 9.25 -32.21 21.35
N ARG A 145 8.89 -31.78 22.56
CA ARG A 145 8.90 -32.64 23.75
C ARG A 145 7.92 -33.80 23.61
N GLN A 146 6.72 -33.54 23.09
CA GLN A 146 5.71 -34.58 22.86
C GLN A 146 6.17 -35.59 21.80
N ALA A 147 6.71 -35.14 20.68
CA ALA A 147 7.29 -36.02 19.66
C ALA A 147 8.43 -36.87 20.21
N GLY A 148 9.33 -36.28 21.02
CA GLY A 148 10.41 -37.02 21.68
C GLY A 148 9.93 -38.05 22.71
N GLN A 149 8.76 -37.85 23.33
CA GLN A 149 8.16 -38.86 24.21
C GLN A 149 7.56 -40.02 23.43
N ILE A 150 6.87 -39.75 22.30
CA ILE A 150 6.33 -40.79 21.42
C ILE A 150 7.46 -41.68 20.92
N GLN A 151 8.55 -41.07 20.43
CA GLN A 151 9.69 -41.79 19.88
C GLN A 151 10.36 -42.70 20.92
N ARG A 152 10.56 -42.24 22.16
CA ARG A 152 11.07 -43.11 23.25
C ARG A 152 10.15 -44.28 23.57
N ARG A 153 8.83 -44.07 23.44
CA ARG A 153 7.82 -45.10 23.69
C ARG A 153 7.86 -46.18 22.61
N ASP A 154 8.02 -45.78 21.36
CA ASP A 154 8.18 -46.66 20.22
C ASP A 154 9.49 -47.46 20.30
N ASP A 155 10.60 -46.80 20.65
CA ASP A 155 11.90 -47.46 20.86
C ASP A 155 11.82 -48.51 22.00
N ALA A 156 11.12 -48.18 23.10
CA ALA A 156 10.93 -49.11 24.21
C ALA A 156 10.06 -50.32 23.81
N MET A 157 9.03 -50.13 22.98
CA MET A 157 8.24 -51.23 22.43
C MET A 157 9.07 -52.13 21.52
N GLN A 158 9.85 -51.55 20.60
CA GLN A 158 10.70 -52.32 19.70
C GLN A 158 11.75 -53.14 20.47
N GLN A 159 12.37 -52.57 21.50
CA GLN A 159 13.30 -53.31 22.36
C GLN A 159 12.62 -54.47 23.08
N ARG A 160 11.39 -54.28 23.56
CA ARG A 160 10.63 -55.34 24.22
C ARG A 160 10.30 -56.48 23.26
N GLU A 161 9.85 -56.14 22.05
CA GLU A 161 9.53 -57.13 21.01
C GLU A 161 10.78 -57.89 20.56
N ALA A 162 11.93 -57.22 20.44
CA ALA A 162 13.21 -57.86 20.13
C ALA A 162 13.63 -58.86 21.22
N ARG A 163 13.44 -58.52 22.50
CA ARG A 163 13.72 -59.43 23.63
C ARG A 163 12.79 -60.65 23.63
N GLU A 164 11.50 -60.45 23.37
CA GLU A 164 10.53 -61.55 23.27
C GLU A 164 10.87 -62.49 22.10
N ARG A 165 11.24 -61.94 20.94
CA ARG A 165 11.70 -62.75 19.79
C ARG A 165 12.99 -63.53 20.10
N ALA A 166 13.93 -62.93 20.83
CA ALA A 166 15.16 -63.60 21.25
C ALA A 166 14.87 -64.76 22.23
N ALA A 167 13.99 -64.54 23.21
CA ALA A 167 13.55 -65.58 24.14
C ALA A 167 12.83 -66.73 23.42
N ALA A 168 11.91 -66.42 22.51
CA ALA A 168 11.20 -67.44 21.72
C ALA A 168 12.15 -68.30 20.87
N ARG A 169 13.22 -67.70 20.32
CA ARG A 169 14.27 -68.44 19.60
C ARG A 169 15.04 -69.40 20.50
N GLN A 170 15.42 -68.94 21.71
CA GLN A 170 16.10 -69.80 22.68
C GLN A 170 15.22 -70.98 23.12
N ASP A 171 13.94 -70.75 23.36
CA ASP A 171 13.00 -71.81 23.73
C ASP A 171 12.82 -72.83 22.59
N ALA A 172 12.73 -72.37 21.34
CA ALA A 172 12.66 -73.26 20.18
C ALA A 172 13.92 -74.14 20.04
N GLN A 173 15.10 -73.56 20.27
CA GLN A 173 16.37 -74.31 20.27
C GLN A 173 16.42 -75.35 21.38
N ARG A 174 15.97 -75.01 22.60
CA ARG A 174 15.88 -75.95 23.73
C ARG A 174 14.93 -77.11 23.42
N ARG A 175 13.77 -76.83 22.80
CA ARG A 175 12.82 -77.87 22.38
C ARG A 175 13.41 -78.80 21.32
N GLN A 176 14.12 -78.25 20.33
CA GLN A 176 14.82 -79.07 19.33
C GLN A 176 15.90 -79.94 19.97
N ALA A 177 16.71 -79.40 20.87
CA ALA A 177 17.72 -80.17 21.59
C ALA A 177 17.10 -81.30 22.43
N GLY A 178 15.99 -81.03 23.12
CA GLY A 178 15.23 -82.04 23.86
C GLY A 178 14.68 -83.16 22.96
N GLN A 179 14.17 -82.83 21.77
CA GLN A 179 13.69 -83.82 20.81
C GLN A 179 14.83 -84.71 20.27
N VAL A 180 16.01 -84.14 20.03
CA VAL A 180 17.20 -84.92 19.61
C VAL A 180 17.64 -85.87 20.72
N GLN A 181 17.66 -85.42 21.97
CA GLN A 181 17.98 -86.27 23.11
C GLN A 181 16.97 -87.41 23.28
N GLN A 182 15.66 -87.13 23.14
CA GLN A 182 14.62 -88.16 23.19
C GLN A 182 14.78 -89.19 22.07
N ARG A 183 15.01 -88.75 20.82
CA ARG A 183 15.28 -89.67 19.70
C ARG A 183 16.51 -90.53 19.93
N ASN A 184 17.57 -89.97 20.51
CA ASN A 184 18.78 -90.73 20.83
C ASN A 184 18.54 -91.73 21.97
N ALA A 185 17.76 -91.37 22.98
CA ALA A 185 17.37 -92.26 24.07
C ALA A 185 16.47 -93.40 23.58
N GLU A 186 15.52 -93.12 22.68
CA GLU A 186 14.70 -94.15 22.02
C GLU A 186 15.54 -95.09 21.16
N ARG A 187 16.51 -94.57 20.39
CA ARG A 187 17.46 -95.41 19.63
C ARG A 187 18.28 -96.31 20.54
N GLN A 188 18.76 -95.80 21.67
CA GLN A 188 19.49 -96.62 22.65
C GLN A 188 18.59 -97.67 23.29
N ARG A 189 17.32 -97.35 23.59
CA ARG A 189 16.34 -98.34 24.08
C ARG A 189 16.08 -99.43 23.06
N GLN A 190 15.86 -99.08 21.79
CA GLN A 190 15.68 -100.05 20.71
C GLN A 190 16.92 -100.96 20.55
N GLN A 191 18.13 -100.40 20.66
CA GLN A 191 19.36 -101.21 20.64
C GLN A 191 19.47 -102.15 21.85
N ARG A 192 19.08 -101.70 23.04
CA ARG A 192 19.04 -102.54 24.25
C ARG A 192 17.98 -103.64 24.15
N GLU A 193 16.79 -103.32 23.65
CA GLU A 193 15.72 -104.30 23.42
C GLU A 193 16.12 -105.33 22.37
N GLN A 194 16.82 -104.93 21.29
CA GLN A 194 17.38 -105.88 20.31
C GLN A 194 18.47 -106.76 20.94
N ALA A 195 19.32 -106.22 21.81
CA ALA A 195 20.32 -106.98 22.55
C ALA A 195 19.69 -107.94 23.58
N GLU A 196 18.61 -107.53 24.25
CA GLU A 196 17.85 -108.37 25.18
C GLU A 196 17.01 -109.43 24.47
N ALA A 197 16.44 -109.14 23.30
CA ALA A 197 15.76 -110.11 22.45
C ALA A 197 16.72 -111.19 21.93
N GLY A 198 17.96 -110.80 21.57
CA GLY A 198 19.04 -111.73 21.25
C GLY A 198 19.46 -112.61 22.44
N ARG A 199 19.39 -112.08 23.68
CA ARG A 199 19.66 -112.86 24.90
C ARG A 199 18.48 -113.76 25.32
N ARG A 200 17.24 -113.35 25.08
CA ARG A 200 16.03 -114.14 25.38
C ARG A 200 15.80 -115.33 24.43
N ALA A 201 16.43 -115.35 23.26
CA ALA A 201 16.41 -116.51 22.36
C ALA A 201 17.29 -117.69 22.84
N GLY A 202 18.06 -117.53 23.94
CA GLY A 202 19.02 -118.52 24.43
C GLY A 202 18.74 -119.13 25.81
N MET A 203 17.61 -118.88 26.46
CA MET A 203 17.35 -119.39 27.82
C MET A 203 16.01 -120.14 27.94
N ARG A 204 16.13 -121.42 28.30
CA ARG A 204 15.05 -122.33 28.72
C ARG A 204 14.44 -121.88 30.06
N PRO A 205 13.16 -122.19 30.31
CA PRO A 205 12.43 -121.72 31.48
C PRO A 205 12.65 -122.65 32.67
N ASP A 206 12.99 -122.12 33.84
CA ASP A 206 12.62 -122.72 35.12
C ASP A 206 12.65 -121.70 36.27
N ASP A 207 11.75 -122.01 37.20
CA ASP A 207 11.53 -121.50 38.56
C ASP A 207 10.75 -120.20 38.83
N ARG A 208 9.51 -120.49 39.26
CA ARG A 208 8.57 -119.69 40.03
C ARG A 208 9.09 -119.55 41.47
N THR A 209 8.88 -118.39 42.10
CA THR A 209 8.24 -118.31 43.43
C THR A 209 7.96 -116.86 43.87
N ASN A 210 6.77 -116.71 44.47
CA ASN A 210 6.25 -115.65 45.36
C ASN A 210 6.33 -114.17 44.95
N ARG A 211 5.26 -113.52 44.47
CA ARG A 211 4.04 -113.04 45.21
C ARG A 211 4.34 -112.34 46.54
N ASP A 212 4.16 -111.02 46.60
CA ASP A 212 2.91 -110.42 47.12
C ASP A 212 2.78 -108.91 46.78
N PRO A 213 1.63 -108.44 46.25
CA PRO A 213 1.31 -107.03 46.09
C PRO A 213 0.12 -106.60 46.97
N ARG A 214 0.23 -105.49 47.73
CA ARG A 214 -0.90 -104.58 48.06
C ARG A 214 -0.50 -103.36 48.91
N GLN A 215 -1.05 -102.23 48.46
CA GLN A 215 -1.67 -101.13 49.22
C GLN A 215 -0.83 -100.28 50.17
N PHE A 216 -0.77 -98.96 49.90
CA PHE A 216 -1.51 -98.01 50.72
C PHE A 216 -1.77 -96.70 49.94
N ASP A 217 -3.06 -96.39 49.77
CA ASP A 217 -3.62 -95.09 49.41
C ASP A 217 -3.18 -93.99 50.40
N ARG A 218 -3.03 -92.76 49.90
CA ARG A 218 -3.60 -91.58 50.57
C ARG A 218 -3.86 -90.43 49.61
N ARG A 219 -5.13 -90.02 49.68
CA ARG A 219 -5.88 -89.02 48.90
C ARG A 219 -5.42 -87.58 49.12
N ASP A 220 -5.67 -86.79 48.06
CA ASP A 220 -6.23 -85.44 48.02
C ASP A 220 -6.28 -84.60 49.31
N ARG A 221 -5.56 -83.47 49.31
CA ARG A 221 -6.09 -82.09 49.44
C ARG A 221 -4.93 -81.11 49.58
N ASP A 222 -4.89 -80.11 48.71
CA ASP A 222 -4.79 -78.68 49.07
C ASP A 222 -4.32 -77.85 47.87
N GLN A 223 -5.26 -77.12 47.28
CA GLN A 223 -4.97 -75.94 46.46
C GLN A 223 -4.68 -74.74 47.37
N PRO A 224 -3.76 -73.87 46.97
CA PRO A 224 -3.99 -72.44 47.10
C PRO A 224 -4.05 -71.77 45.73
N ARG A 225 -5.17 -71.06 45.51
CA ARG A 225 -5.35 -70.09 44.43
C ARG A 225 -4.36 -68.94 44.62
N VAL A 226 -3.55 -68.65 43.60
CA VAL A 226 -2.85 -67.37 43.47
C VAL A 226 -3.30 -66.72 42.18
N ALA A 227 -3.89 -65.53 42.35
CA ALA A 227 -4.39 -64.65 41.32
C ALA A 227 -3.26 -64.07 40.46
N GLY A 228 -3.59 -63.77 39.19
CA GLY A 228 -2.78 -62.89 38.36
C GLY A 228 -2.81 -63.21 36.88
N GLN A 229 -3.89 -62.84 36.18
CA GLN A 229 -3.85 -62.68 34.73
C GLN A 229 -4.37 -61.30 34.34
N ARG A 230 -3.42 -60.50 33.87
CA ARG A 230 -3.59 -59.27 33.11
C ARG A 230 -3.89 -59.62 31.66
N ASP A 231 -4.83 -58.87 31.10
CA ASP A 231 -4.78 -58.22 29.79
C ASP A 231 -4.13 -58.98 28.63
N ARG A 232 -4.95 -59.52 27.73
CA ARG A 232 -4.75 -59.40 26.27
C ARG A 232 -6.08 -59.28 25.53
N GLN A 233 -6.14 -58.21 24.75
CA GLN A 233 -7.17 -57.83 23.79
C GLN A 233 -7.09 -58.68 22.50
N ASP A 234 -8.13 -58.50 21.70
CA ASP A 234 -8.19 -58.67 20.25
C ASP A 234 -8.32 -60.09 19.68
N ALA A 235 -9.55 -60.44 19.28
CA ALA A 235 -9.90 -60.62 17.87
C ALA A 235 -11.26 -61.33 17.72
N ASN A 236 -12.33 -60.57 17.49
CA ASN A 236 -13.38 -60.95 16.53
C ASN A 236 -14.40 -59.82 16.44
N ASP A 237 -14.44 -59.12 15.31
CA ASP A 237 -15.68 -58.62 14.72
C ASP A 237 -15.40 -58.15 13.29
N ARG A 238 -15.57 -59.09 12.37
CA ARG A 238 -15.79 -58.83 10.94
C ARG A 238 -17.08 -59.54 10.55
N ARG A 239 -18.14 -58.77 10.27
CA ARG A 239 -19.12 -58.96 9.18
C ARG A 239 -20.43 -58.25 9.52
N ALA A 240 -20.74 -57.20 8.76
CA ALA A 240 -22.08 -57.01 8.18
C ALA A 240 -22.07 -55.74 7.31
N GLY A 241 -21.96 -55.94 6.00
CA GLY A 241 -22.54 -55.02 5.03
C GLY A 241 -23.71 -55.74 4.37
N GLU A 242 -24.85 -55.07 4.19
CA GLU A 242 -25.53 -54.85 2.91
C GLU A 242 -27.03 -54.48 3.07
N ARG A 243 -27.37 -53.31 2.49
CA ARG A 243 -28.48 -52.99 1.56
C ARG A 243 -29.96 -53.22 1.93
N ARG A 244 -30.75 -52.13 1.80
CA ARG A 244 -32.00 -51.91 0.98
C ARG A 244 -32.76 -50.68 1.57
N ALA A 245 -33.30 -49.65 0.91
CA ALA A 245 -33.90 -49.34 -0.40
C ALA A 245 -35.42 -49.01 -0.27
N GLY A 246 -35.87 -47.89 -0.89
CA GLY A 246 -37.29 -47.45 -1.09
C GLY A 246 -37.89 -46.69 0.10
N GLU A 247 -38.69 -45.60 0.03
CA GLU A 247 -39.59 -44.97 -0.97
C GLU A 247 -39.91 -43.52 -0.50
N ARG A 248 -39.94 -42.47 -1.36
CA ARG A 248 -41.10 -41.72 -1.97
C ARG A 248 -42.18 -41.25 -0.97
N ASP A 249 -42.76 -40.04 -0.97
CA ASP A 249 -43.11 -39.09 -2.06
C ASP A 249 -43.50 -37.70 -1.44
N GLY A 250 -43.10 -36.56 -2.02
CA GLY A 250 -43.99 -35.54 -2.62
C GLY A 250 -43.78 -34.14 -1.99
N GLY A 251 -43.75 -32.99 -2.66
CA GLY A 251 -44.03 -32.55 -4.03
C GLY A 251 -44.71 -31.17 -3.99
N ARG A 252 -44.06 -30.11 -4.52
CA ARG A 252 -44.56 -28.77 -4.99
C ARG A 252 -43.50 -27.68 -4.76
N ASP A 253 -43.21 -26.72 -5.64
CA ASP A 253 -43.55 -26.47 -7.05
C ASP A 253 -42.53 -25.45 -7.59
N TRP A 254 -42.26 -25.48 -8.89
CA TRP A 254 -41.31 -24.60 -9.58
C TRP A 254 -42.02 -23.33 -10.06
N SER A 255 -41.44 -22.14 -9.81
CA SER A 255 -41.50 -21.04 -10.78
C SER A 255 -40.43 -19.98 -10.50
N ASN A 256 -39.28 -20.11 -11.15
CA ASN A 256 -38.67 -18.98 -11.87
C ASN A 256 -37.52 -19.49 -12.74
N ASN A 257 -37.91 -19.73 -13.98
CA ASN A 257 -37.11 -20.05 -15.14
C ASN A 257 -36.39 -18.77 -15.59
N ASP A 258 -35.07 -18.62 -15.38
CA ASP A 258 -34.19 -17.89 -16.33
C ASP A 258 -32.65 -17.85 -16.08
N ARG A 259 -32.01 -18.79 -15.38
CA ARG A 259 -30.53 -18.73 -15.17
C ARG A 259 -29.82 -20.08 -15.18
N ARG A 260 -30.09 -20.90 -16.19
CA ARG A 260 -29.40 -22.19 -16.37
C ARG A 260 -28.84 -22.35 -17.78
N VAL A 261 -27.90 -21.48 -18.12
CA VAL A 261 -26.83 -21.83 -19.06
C VAL A 261 -25.53 -21.33 -18.42
N ASP A 262 -24.57 -22.23 -18.25
CA ASP A 262 -23.17 -21.95 -17.92
C ASP A 262 -22.74 -21.74 -16.45
N ARG A 263 -22.99 -22.72 -15.57
CA ARG A 263 -22.42 -22.71 -14.19
C ARG A 263 -21.82 -24.05 -13.71
N GLY A 264 -21.65 -24.99 -14.64
CA GLY A 264 -21.24 -26.37 -14.34
C GLY A 264 -19.79 -26.72 -14.69
N ILE A 265 -19.12 -25.93 -15.53
CA ILE A 265 -17.77 -26.23 -16.03
C ILE A 265 -16.68 -25.46 -15.25
N ASP A 266 -17.00 -24.34 -14.58
CA ASP A 266 -15.99 -23.42 -14.02
C ASP A 266 -15.43 -23.77 -12.63
N ARG A 267 -16.19 -24.39 -11.72
CA ARG A 267 -15.74 -24.55 -10.32
C ARG A 267 -14.44 -25.34 -10.15
N ARG A 268 -14.15 -26.29 -11.05
CA ARG A 268 -12.90 -27.09 -11.02
C ARG A 268 -11.71 -26.34 -11.61
N TRP A 269 -11.94 -25.39 -12.53
CA TRP A 269 -10.91 -24.49 -13.06
C TRP A 269 -10.51 -23.44 -12.01
N ASP A 270 -11.49 -22.96 -11.24
CA ASP A 270 -11.28 -21.97 -10.17
C ASP A 270 -10.41 -22.52 -9.02
N GLU A 271 -10.71 -23.72 -8.50
CA GLU A 271 -9.95 -24.32 -7.38
C GLU A 271 -8.48 -24.65 -7.71
N ARG A 272 -8.14 -24.88 -8.97
CA ARG A 272 -6.76 -25.11 -9.40
C ARG A 272 -6.00 -23.78 -9.47
N ARG A 273 -6.58 -22.75 -10.09
CA ARG A 273 -6.00 -21.39 -10.11
C ARG A 273 -5.80 -20.84 -8.70
N ILE A 274 -6.77 -21.04 -7.80
CA ILE A 274 -6.66 -20.62 -6.39
C ILE A 274 -5.40 -21.19 -5.72
N ARG A 275 -5.19 -22.50 -5.89
CA ARG A 275 -4.04 -23.19 -5.29
C ARG A 275 -2.72 -22.79 -5.95
N ASP A 276 -2.72 -22.66 -7.28
CA ASP A 276 -1.52 -22.29 -8.03
C ASP A 276 -1.10 -20.84 -7.74
N ASP A 277 -2.06 -19.92 -7.62
CA ASP A 277 -1.83 -18.52 -7.26
C ASP A 277 -1.38 -18.38 -5.80
N GLY A 278 -1.98 -19.13 -4.87
CA GLY A 278 -1.54 -19.18 -3.47
C GLY A 278 -0.10 -19.69 -3.33
N GLN A 279 0.24 -20.79 -4.00
CA GLN A 279 1.61 -21.31 -3.98
C GLN A 279 2.62 -20.36 -4.66
N ARG A 280 2.24 -19.70 -5.75
CA ARG A 280 3.08 -18.67 -6.39
C ARG A 280 3.34 -17.50 -5.46
N ALA A 281 2.30 -16.98 -4.81
CA ALA A 281 2.42 -15.89 -3.85
C ALA A 281 3.35 -16.27 -2.68
N ASP A 282 3.23 -17.48 -2.14
CA ASP A 282 4.08 -17.96 -1.04
C ASP A 282 5.54 -18.19 -1.45
N ARG A 283 5.80 -18.79 -2.62
CA ARG A 283 7.16 -18.94 -3.15
C ARG A 283 7.81 -17.58 -3.41
N TYR A 284 7.06 -16.65 -3.99
CA TYR A 284 7.49 -15.28 -4.19
C TYR A 284 7.86 -14.59 -2.85
N ARG A 285 6.99 -14.69 -1.83
CA ARG A 285 7.23 -14.12 -0.49
C ARG A 285 8.53 -14.60 0.15
N ALA A 286 8.90 -15.86 -0.07
CA ALA A 286 10.13 -16.44 0.44
C ALA A 286 11.36 -15.95 -0.35
N ALA A 287 11.28 -15.97 -1.69
CA ALA A 287 12.36 -15.58 -2.58
C ALA A 287 12.74 -14.09 -2.46
N VAL A 288 11.73 -13.22 -2.46
CA VAL A 288 11.85 -11.75 -2.32
C VAL A 288 12.57 -11.37 -1.03
N ARG A 289 12.16 -11.94 0.11
CA ARG A 289 12.76 -11.64 1.43
C ARG A 289 14.24 -12.03 1.52
N ALA A 290 14.60 -13.18 0.94
CA ALA A 290 15.97 -13.68 0.96
C ALA A 290 16.88 -12.86 0.03
N GLN A 291 16.41 -12.59 -1.19
CA GLN A 291 17.19 -11.90 -2.21
C GLN A 291 17.41 -10.41 -1.92
N GLN A 292 16.43 -9.74 -1.30
CA GLN A 292 16.48 -8.28 -1.11
C GLN A 292 17.43 -7.82 0.00
N ARG A 293 17.68 -8.65 1.03
CA ARG A 293 18.57 -8.24 2.13
C ARG A 293 20.03 -8.19 1.72
N SER A 294 20.50 -9.16 0.94
CA SER A 294 21.91 -9.26 0.52
C SER A 294 22.26 -8.27 -0.58
N VAL A 295 21.43 -8.18 -1.63
CA VAL A 295 21.65 -7.30 -2.79
C VAL A 295 21.63 -5.82 -2.36
N ASN A 296 20.75 -5.45 -1.43
CA ASN A 296 20.64 -4.07 -0.95
C ASN A 296 21.92 -3.59 -0.25
N GLN A 297 22.48 -4.39 0.67
CA GLN A 297 23.63 -3.95 1.46
C GLN A 297 24.88 -3.68 0.62
N GLN A 298 25.14 -4.52 -0.39
CA GLN A 298 26.28 -4.32 -1.30
C GLN A 298 26.09 -3.06 -2.15
N ARG A 299 24.88 -2.85 -2.65
CA ARG A 299 24.54 -1.72 -3.53
C ARG A 299 24.60 -0.38 -2.82
N ILE A 300 24.10 -0.32 -1.58
CA ILE A 300 24.23 0.85 -0.71
C ILE A 300 25.69 1.26 -0.55
N ARG A 301 26.58 0.31 -0.24
CA ARG A 301 28.01 0.59 -0.06
C ARG A 301 28.64 1.13 -1.34
N LEU A 302 28.29 0.54 -2.49
CA LEU A 302 28.77 1.00 -3.80
C LEU A 302 28.33 2.45 -4.09
N LEU A 303 27.06 2.78 -3.83
CA LEU A 303 26.54 4.14 -4.05
C LEU A 303 27.21 5.16 -3.13
N GLN A 304 27.49 4.78 -1.87
CA GLN A 304 28.23 5.64 -0.93
C GLN A 304 29.68 5.88 -1.41
N GLN A 305 30.37 4.85 -1.88
CA GLN A 305 31.73 4.96 -2.44
C GLN A 305 31.76 5.87 -3.68
N GLN A 306 30.76 5.71 -4.56
CA GLN A 306 30.60 6.54 -5.77
C GLN A 306 30.07 7.95 -5.47
N ARG A 307 29.82 8.30 -4.19
CA ARG A 307 29.20 9.57 -3.76
C ARG A 307 27.85 9.86 -4.44
N ARG A 308 27.12 8.83 -4.85
CA ARG A 308 25.79 8.93 -5.47
C ARG A 308 24.70 9.08 -4.41
N MET A 309 24.67 10.25 -3.79
CA MET A 309 23.87 10.52 -2.59
C MET A 309 22.38 10.59 -2.89
N ALA A 310 21.97 11.12 -4.05
CA ALA A 310 20.56 11.16 -4.43
C ALA A 310 20.04 9.76 -4.72
N GLN A 311 20.81 8.96 -5.46
CA GLN A 311 20.46 7.57 -5.75
C GLN A 311 20.43 6.71 -4.49
N TYR A 312 21.40 6.90 -3.57
CA TYR A 312 21.38 6.25 -2.27
C TYR A 312 20.10 6.55 -1.49
N ARG A 313 19.68 7.82 -1.42
CA ARG A 313 18.42 8.22 -0.74
C ARG A 313 17.20 7.60 -1.41
N TYR A 314 17.16 7.59 -2.74
CA TYR A 314 16.08 6.96 -3.50
C TYR A 314 15.98 5.46 -3.19
N GLU A 315 17.10 4.72 -3.26
CA GLU A 315 17.11 3.29 -2.98
C GLU A 315 16.64 3.01 -1.55
N GLN A 316 17.14 3.74 -0.55
CA GLN A 316 16.68 3.62 0.84
C GLN A 316 15.16 3.77 0.97
N GLN A 317 14.58 4.80 0.33
CA GLN A 317 13.14 5.02 0.37
C GLN A 317 12.35 3.93 -0.37
N TYR A 318 12.86 3.43 -1.50
CA TYR A 318 12.27 2.30 -2.22
C TYR A 318 12.19 1.07 -1.32
N TYR A 319 13.29 0.70 -0.66
CA TYR A 319 13.31 -0.44 0.26
C TYR A 319 12.38 -0.25 1.46
N GLN A 320 12.31 0.95 2.02
CA GLN A 320 11.36 1.24 3.09
C GLN A 320 9.92 1.03 2.65
N ARG A 321 9.53 1.56 1.47
CA ARG A 321 8.18 1.37 0.92
C ARG A 321 7.89 -0.11 0.64
N LEU A 322 8.85 -0.82 0.07
CA LEU A 322 8.74 -2.25 -0.22
C LEU A 322 8.53 -3.06 1.07
N ASN A 323 9.33 -2.78 2.11
CA ASN A 323 9.21 -3.41 3.43
C ASN A 323 7.89 -3.09 4.13
N GLN A 324 7.46 -1.82 4.12
CA GLN A 324 6.18 -1.40 4.68
C GLN A 324 5.01 -2.09 3.99
N ARG A 325 5.07 -2.20 2.66
CA ARG A 325 4.07 -2.92 1.87
C ARG A 325 4.07 -4.40 2.24
N GLN A 326 5.23 -5.06 2.27
CA GLN A 326 5.34 -6.45 2.70
C GLN A 326 4.81 -6.68 4.13
N ALA A 327 5.04 -5.74 5.05
CA ALA A 327 4.53 -5.81 6.42
C ALA A 327 3.02 -5.61 6.51
N ARG A 328 2.43 -4.73 5.69
CA ARG A 328 0.97 -4.58 5.56
C ARG A 328 0.33 -5.87 5.04
N TRP A 329 0.95 -6.50 4.05
CA TRP A 329 0.50 -7.78 3.51
C TRP A 329 0.64 -8.94 4.49
N ASN A 330 1.73 -9.01 5.27
CA ASN A 330 1.87 -10.06 6.30
C ASN A 330 0.85 -9.93 7.44
N MET A 331 0.24 -8.75 7.62
CA MET A 331 -0.79 -8.47 8.64
C MET A 331 -2.21 -8.73 8.14
N HIS A 332 -2.47 -8.48 6.86
CA HIS A 332 -3.73 -8.82 6.23
C HIS A 332 -3.70 -10.32 5.92
N ASN A 333 -4.49 -11.12 6.65
CA ASN A 333 -4.61 -12.55 6.37
C ASN A 333 -4.97 -12.72 4.89
N PRO A 334 -4.10 -13.29 4.03
CA PRO A 334 -4.34 -13.36 2.59
C PRO A 334 -5.57 -14.21 2.21
N TYR A 335 -6.13 -14.92 3.19
CA TYR A 335 -7.37 -15.69 3.11
C TYR A 335 -8.65 -14.87 3.39
N ASN A 336 -8.53 -13.58 3.72
CA ASN A 336 -9.66 -12.65 3.96
C ASN A 336 -9.85 -11.65 2.81
N PHE A 337 -9.50 -12.02 1.58
CA PHE A 337 -10.12 -11.36 0.42
C PHE A 337 -11.48 -11.99 0.25
N ASP A 338 -12.53 -11.17 0.29
CA ASP A 338 -13.90 -11.60 0.08
C ASP A 338 -13.98 -12.57 -1.10
N ASN A 339 -14.63 -13.69 -0.87
CA ASN A 339 -14.77 -14.85 -1.78
C ASN A 339 -15.34 -14.48 -3.18
N SER A 340 -15.71 -13.21 -3.40
CA SER A 340 -16.07 -12.61 -4.69
C SER A 340 -14.91 -12.53 -5.69
N TYR A 341 -13.67 -12.67 -5.22
CA TYR A 341 -12.42 -12.51 -6.00
C TYR A 341 -12.17 -13.61 -7.05
N TYR A 342 -12.53 -14.87 -6.73
CA TYR A 342 -12.10 -16.03 -7.53
C TYR A 342 -13.10 -16.49 -8.59
N TYR A 343 -14.35 -16.05 -8.48
CA TYR A 343 -15.45 -16.50 -9.34
C TYR A 343 -15.88 -15.46 -10.38
N GLU A 344 -15.12 -14.35 -10.52
CA GLU A 344 -15.44 -13.35 -11.53
C GLU A 344 -14.92 -13.80 -12.92
N PRO A 345 -15.80 -13.91 -13.93
CA PRO A 345 -15.40 -14.37 -15.26
C PRO A 345 -14.40 -13.40 -15.90
N ALA A 346 -13.60 -13.93 -16.83
CA ALA A 346 -12.72 -13.09 -17.63
C ALA A 346 -13.55 -12.05 -18.40
N SER A 347 -13.14 -10.79 -18.31
CA SER A 347 -13.80 -9.65 -18.97
C SER A 347 -12.86 -8.90 -19.91
N TYR A 348 -11.56 -9.20 -19.85
CA TYR A 348 -10.54 -8.55 -20.65
C TYR A 348 -9.61 -9.57 -21.29
N ARG A 349 -9.13 -9.22 -22.48
CA ARG A 349 -8.03 -9.85 -23.20
C ARG A 349 -6.85 -8.89 -23.28
N TYR A 350 -5.63 -9.39 -23.14
CA TYR A 350 -4.40 -8.61 -23.28
C TYR A 350 -3.33 -9.41 -24.03
N LEU A 351 -2.37 -8.69 -24.62
CA LEU A 351 -1.26 -9.28 -25.36
C LEU A 351 0.01 -9.25 -24.50
N TYR A 352 0.61 -10.41 -24.28
CA TYR A 352 1.88 -10.54 -23.55
C TYR A 352 2.78 -11.56 -24.27
N GLY A 353 4.06 -11.23 -24.49
CA GLY A 353 5.00 -12.15 -25.13
C GLY A 353 4.55 -12.70 -26.51
N GLY A 354 3.74 -11.94 -27.25
CA GLY A 354 3.19 -12.36 -28.55
C GLY A 354 1.99 -13.32 -28.48
N ARG A 355 1.45 -13.59 -27.28
CA ARG A 355 0.27 -14.44 -27.08
C ARG A 355 -0.84 -13.66 -26.38
N TYR A 356 -2.07 -14.01 -26.70
CA TYR A 356 -3.23 -13.44 -26.01
C TYR A 356 -3.52 -14.20 -24.73
N TYR A 357 -3.78 -13.43 -23.68
CA TYR A 357 -4.18 -13.90 -22.36
C TYR A 357 -5.49 -13.22 -21.97
N GLN A 358 -6.19 -13.82 -21.03
CA GLN A 358 -7.45 -13.29 -20.52
C GLN A 358 -7.33 -13.01 -19.03
N THR A 359 -8.03 -11.98 -18.57
CA THR A 359 -8.09 -11.63 -17.16
C THR A 359 -9.45 -11.03 -16.80
N ASN A 360 -9.73 -10.95 -15.51
CA ASN A 360 -10.91 -10.25 -14.99
C ASN A 360 -10.59 -8.77 -14.74
N ARG A 361 -11.58 -8.02 -14.24
CA ARG A 361 -11.43 -6.59 -13.96
C ARG A 361 -10.30 -6.31 -12.99
N TYR A 362 -10.14 -7.15 -11.97
CA TYR A 362 -9.10 -6.96 -10.97
C TYR A 362 -7.68 -7.18 -11.53
N GLY A 363 -7.49 -8.14 -12.42
CA GLY A 363 -6.19 -8.31 -13.09
C GLY A 363 -5.89 -7.17 -14.07
N ALA A 364 -6.90 -6.66 -14.77
CA ALA A 364 -6.79 -5.43 -15.55
C ALA A 364 -6.37 -4.22 -14.69
N ASP A 365 -6.97 -4.06 -13.52
CA ASP A 365 -6.62 -3.00 -12.57
C ASP A 365 -5.22 -3.19 -11.98
N LEU A 366 -4.80 -4.43 -11.70
CA LEU A 366 -3.45 -4.72 -11.23
C LEU A 366 -2.40 -4.39 -12.31
N MET A 367 -2.66 -4.69 -13.57
CA MET A 367 -1.77 -4.31 -14.68
C MET A 367 -1.68 -2.79 -14.84
N ARG A 368 -2.81 -2.07 -14.77
CA ARG A 368 -2.81 -0.60 -14.79
C ARG A 368 -1.99 -0.03 -13.62
N GLN A 369 -2.20 -0.59 -12.42
CA GLN A 369 -1.45 -0.21 -11.23
C GLN A 369 0.05 -0.48 -11.39
N ALA A 370 0.44 -1.61 -12.00
CA ALA A 370 1.83 -1.94 -12.25
C ALA A 370 2.53 -0.84 -13.07
N VAL A 371 1.88 -0.39 -14.16
CA VAL A 371 2.41 0.68 -15.01
C VAL A 371 2.52 2.00 -14.25
N ASP A 372 1.50 2.39 -13.49
CA ASP A 372 1.51 3.66 -12.73
C ASP A 372 2.59 3.68 -11.64
N LEU A 373 2.67 2.60 -10.85
CA LEU A 373 3.71 2.43 -9.84
C LEU A 373 5.10 2.42 -10.47
N GLY A 374 5.25 1.72 -11.60
CA GLY A 374 6.47 1.70 -12.39
C GLY A 374 6.88 3.10 -12.80
N TYR A 375 5.96 3.86 -13.42
CA TYR A 375 6.19 5.23 -13.88
C TYR A 375 6.66 6.15 -12.74
N ARG A 376 5.99 6.11 -11.58
CA ARG A 376 6.38 6.92 -10.43
C ARG A 376 7.76 6.54 -9.89
N GLU A 377 8.06 5.26 -9.77
CA GLU A 377 9.38 4.81 -9.29
C GLU A 377 10.49 5.14 -10.30
N GLY A 378 10.20 5.01 -11.60
CA GLY A 378 11.09 5.42 -12.68
C GLY A 378 11.41 6.90 -12.61
N PHE A 379 10.39 7.75 -12.47
CA PHE A 379 10.56 9.20 -12.37
C PHE A 379 11.46 9.60 -11.20
N ASN A 380 11.26 8.99 -10.04
CA ASN A 380 12.09 9.24 -8.87
C ASN A 380 13.55 8.80 -9.08
N ALA A 381 13.77 7.63 -9.71
CA ALA A 381 15.10 7.12 -10.03
C ALA A 381 15.83 8.00 -11.06
N GLY A 382 15.15 8.38 -12.15
CA GLY A 382 15.73 9.25 -13.18
C GLY A 382 16.10 10.63 -12.62
N ARG A 383 15.26 11.18 -11.75
CA ARG A 383 15.55 12.44 -11.04
C ARG A 383 16.77 12.30 -10.12
N ALA A 384 16.91 11.17 -9.42
CA ALA A 384 18.04 10.91 -8.54
C ALA A 384 19.35 10.79 -9.33
N ASP A 385 19.36 10.02 -10.43
CA ASP A 385 20.53 9.89 -11.30
C ASP A 385 20.95 11.23 -11.90
N ARG A 386 19.98 12.05 -12.32
CA ARG A 386 20.24 13.41 -12.79
C ARG A 386 20.85 14.30 -11.69
N GLN A 387 20.38 14.22 -10.46
CA GLN A 387 20.92 14.99 -9.33
C GLN A 387 22.37 14.60 -9.01
N ASP A 388 22.69 13.32 -9.14
CA ASP A 388 24.06 12.82 -9.01
C ASP A 388 24.92 13.06 -10.26
N SER A 389 24.40 13.76 -11.29
CA SER A 389 25.04 13.93 -12.61
C SER A 389 25.49 12.61 -13.24
N TRP A 390 24.76 11.54 -12.94
CA TRP A 390 25.04 10.20 -13.45
C TRP A 390 24.44 10.03 -14.84
N ARG A 391 25.04 9.18 -15.67
CA ARG A 391 24.54 8.87 -17.00
C ARG A 391 23.13 8.24 -16.95
N ASN A 392 22.34 8.47 -18.00
CA ASN A 392 21.03 7.83 -18.16
C ASN A 392 21.19 6.31 -18.28
N ASP A 393 20.76 5.57 -17.25
CA ASP A 393 20.94 4.12 -17.17
C ASP A 393 19.84 3.46 -16.32
N TYR A 394 18.60 3.58 -16.78
CA TYR A 394 17.44 3.02 -16.09
C TYR A 394 17.53 1.50 -15.86
N ARG A 395 18.25 0.77 -16.70
CA ARG A 395 18.43 -0.70 -16.60
C ARG A 395 19.23 -1.09 -15.36
N ASN A 396 20.09 -0.18 -14.89
CA ASN A 396 20.88 -0.34 -13.69
C ASN A 396 20.19 0.22 -12.44
N ALA A 397 18.93 0.66 -12.51
CA ALA A 397 18.15 1.00 -11.32
C ALA A 397 17.64 -0.28 -10.63
N PHE A 398 17.76 -0.36 -9.29
CA PHE A 398 17.33 -1.56 -8.56
C PHE A 398 15.84 -1.84 -8.75
N ALA A 399 15.01 -0.80 -8.65
CA ALA A 399 13.57 -0.91 -8.85
C ALA A 399 13.18 -1.44 -10.24
N TYR A 400 13.98 -1.18 -11.28
CA TYR A 400 13.76 -1.73 -12.62
C TYR A 400 14.13 -3.22 -12.69
N GLN A 401 15.22 -3.62 -12.05
CA GLN A 401 15.70 -4.99 -12.01
C GLN A 401 14.72 -5.87 -11.21
N ASP A 402 14.33 -5.40 -10.03
CA ASP A 402 13.36 -6.05 -9.15
C ASP A 402 11.96 -6.04 -9.77
N ALA A 403 11.46 -4.87 -10.20
CA ALA A 403 10.17 -4.66 -10.85
C ALA A 403 8.94 -5.21 -10.09
N ASN A 404 9.10 -5.44 -8.79
CA ASN A 404 8.14 -6.15 -7.96
C ASN A 404 7.33 -5.21 -7.06
N TYR A 405 7.63 -3.91 -7.05
CA TYR A 405 6.98 -2.97 -6.14
C TYR A 405 5.49 -2.83 -6.44
N GLY A 406 4.70 -3.41 -5.54
CA GLY A 406 3.25 -3.38 -5.61
C GLY A 406 2.60 -4.65 -6.13
N TYR A 407 3.39 -5.67 -6.44
CA TYR A 407 2.90 -6.99 -6.72
C TYR A 407 2.57 -7.75 -5.42
N ASP A 408 1.38 -8.34 -5.38
CA ASP A 408 0.81 -9.03 -4.22
C ASP A 408 0.71 -10.56 -4.40
N GLY A 409 0.98 -11.05 -5.61
CA GLY A 409 0.96 -12.47 -5.95
C GLY A 409 -0.25 -12.93 -6.76
N TYR A 410 -1.16 -12.01 -7.08
CA TYR A 410 -2.52 -12.33 -7.51
C TYR A 410 -2.84 -11.86 -8.95
N TYR A 411 -3.90 -12.42 -9.54
CA TYR A 411 -4.54 -12.13 -10.84
C TYR A 411 -3.73 -12.33 -12.13
N VAL A 412 -2.46 -11.92 -12.14
CA VAL A 412 -1.53 -12.05 -13.27
C VAL A 412 -0.26 -12.73 -12.81
N SER A 413 0.52 -13.28 -13.75
CA SER A 413 1.84 -13.81 -13.45
C SER A 413 2.77 -12.70 -12.96
N GLN A 414 3.76 -13.06 -12.13
CA GLN A 414 4.79 -12.10 -11.73
C GLN A 414 5.55 -11.56 -12.94
N ALA A 415 5.80 -12.40 -13.94
CA ALA A 415 6.49 -12.00 -15.16
C ALA A 415 5.70 -10.97 -15.98
N GLU A 416 4.37 -11.10 -16.02
CA GLU A 416 3.46 -10.12 -16.65
C GLU A 416 3.43 -8.81 -15.87
N TYR A 417 3.26 -8.88 -14.54
CA TYR A 417 3.31 -7.70 -13.68
C TYR A 417 4.62 -6.93 -13.88
N ASN A 418 5.75 -7.62 -13.78
CA ASN A 418 7.08 -7.02 -13.89
C ASN A 418 7.32 -6.41 -15.26
N HIS A 419 6.73 -6.99 -16.33
CA HIS A 419 6.78 -6.41 -17.65
C HIS A 419 6.07 -5.04 -17.68
N TYR A 420 4.82 -4.98 -17.24
CA TYR A 420 4.06 -3.72 -17.24
C TYR A 420 4.66 -2.68 -16.30
N PHE A 421 5.17 -3.10 -15.14
CA PHE A 421 5.92 -2.23 -14.24
C PHE A 421 7.14 -1.62 -14.95
N ARG A 422 7.95 -2.44 -15.63
CA ARG A 422 9.14 -1.97 -16.38
C ARG A 422 8.77 -1.04 -17.53
N GLN A 423 7.63 -1.27 -18.19
CA GLN A 423 7.11 -0.37 -19.23
C GLN A 423 6.81 1.02 -18.69
N GLY A 424 6.12 1.10 -17.55
CA GLY A 424 5.90 2.36 -16.84
C GLY A 424 7.22 2.98 -16.39
N PHE A 425 8.08 2.19 -15.75
CA PHE A 425 9.37 2.63 -15.20
C PHE A 425 10.26 3.29 -16.23
N ARG A 426 10.44 2.67 -17.40
CA ARG A 426 11.26 3.23 -18.46
C ARG A 426 10.82 4.65 -18.84
N ARG A 427 9.52 4.85 -19.03
CA ARG A 427 8.92 6.14 -19.41
C ARG A 427 9.04 7.16 -18.29
N GLY A 428 8.77 6.73 -17.07
CA GLY A 428 8.94 7.58 -15.89
C GLY A 428 10.37 8.03 -15.71
N TYR A 429 11.33 7.11 -15.87
CA TYR A 429 12.75 7.41 -15.78
C TYR A 429 13.17 8.44 -16.82
N GLU A 430 12.73 8.30 -18.07
CA GLU A 430 13.01 9.26 -19.13
C GLU A 430 12.48 10.66 -18.78
N ASP A 431 11.26 10.76 -18.27
CA ASP A 431 10.66 12.01 -17.82
C ASP A 431 11.40 12.61 -16.62
N GLY A 432 11.70 11.80 -15.60
CA GLY A 432 12.41 12.22 -14.39
C GLY A 432 13.86 12.64 -14.67
N TYR A 433 14.56 11.93 -15.54
CA TYR A 433 15.93 12.23 -15.92
C TYR A 433 16.03 13.52 -16.76
N ASN A 434 15.06 13.77 -17.64
CA ASN A 434 15.06 14.97 -18.49
C ASN A 434 14.31 16.18 -17.88
N SER A 435 13.72 16.05 -16.68
CA SER A 435 12.79 17.04 -16.10
C SER A 435 11.59 17.35 -17.01
N ARG A 436 11.06 16.33 -17.69
CA ARG A 436 9.94 16.46 -18.64
C ARG A 436 8.75 15.63 -18.16
N TYR A 437 7.63 15.82 -18.82
CA TYR A 437 6.35 15.14 -18.56
C TYR A 437 5.74 14.69 -19.88
N HIS A 438 6.52 13.93 -20.67
CA HIS A 438 6.09 13.49 -21.99
C HIS A 438 5.08 12.33 -21.90
N TYR A 439 5.29 11.41 -20.96
CA TYR A 439 4.47 10.22 -20.80
C TYR A 439 3.53 10.28 -19.61
N GLY A 440 3.74 11.23 -18.70
CA GLY A 440 2.87 11.45 -17.56
C GLY A 440 2.65 12.92 -17.25
N ARG A 441 2.07 13.17 -16.09
CA ARG A 441 1.83 14.52 -15.59
C ARG A 441 1.89 14.52 -14.08
N ARG A 442 1.86 15.72 -13.51
CA ARG A 442 1.57 15.91 -12.10
C ARG A 442 0.07 16.09 -11.92
N ASP A 443 -0.53 15.37 -10.98
CA ASP A 443 -1.93 15.57 -10.60
C ASP A 443 -2.08 16.72 -9.60
N ASP A 444 -3.33 17.05 -9.26
CA ASP A 444 -3.68 18.16 -8.37
C ASP A 444 -3.15 17.95 -6.93
N ASP A 445 -2.95 16.70 -6.52
CA ASP A 445 -2.36 16.30 -5.23
C ASP A 445 -0.82 16.34 -5.26
N GLY A 446 -0.21 16.65 -6.40
CA GLY A 446 1.23 16.73 -6.58
C GLY A 446 1.92 15.38 -6.82
N ASN A 447 1.15 14.30 -7.02
CA ASN A 447 1.66 12.99 -7.41
C ASN A 447 1.99 12.95 -8.90
N ILE A 448 2.93 12.07 -9.25
CA ILE A 448 3.38 11.86 -10.62
C ILE A 448 2.67 10.63 -11.15
N VAL A 449 1.84 10.81 -12.17
CA VAL A 449 0.98 9.77 -12.75
C VAL A 449 1.20 9.66 -14.26
N ILE A 450 1.02 8.46 -14.81
CA ILE A 450 1.14 8.24 -16.25
C ILE A 450 -0.11 8.75 -16.99
N LEU A 451 0.04 9.23 -18.22
CA LEU A 451 -1.10 9.68 -19.04
C LEU A 451 -2.01 8.48 -19.37
N ALA A 452 -3.33 8.69 -19.26
CA ALA A 452 -4.33 7.64 -19.49
C ALA A 452 -4.21 6.99 -20.89
N ALA A 453 -3.93 7.77 -21.93
CA ALA A 453 -3.72 7.26 -23.28
C ALA A 453 -2.48 6.36 -23.38
N VAL A 454 -1.38 6.75 -22.72
CA VAL A 454 -0.14 5.96 -22.69
C VAL A 454 -0.34 4.69 -21.87
N LEU A 455 -1.05 4.78 -20.74
CA LEU A 455 -1.44 3.62 -19.93
C LEU A 455 -2.25 2.61 -20.74
N ALA A 456 -3.27 3.08 -21.47
CA ALA A 456 -4.11 2.24 -22.31
C ALA A 456 -3.28 1.56 -23.41
N ALA A 457 -2.37 2.30 -24.06
CA ALA A 457 -1.48 1.75 -25.09
C ALA A 457 -0.49 0.72 -24.54
N ILE A 458 0.01 0.90 -23.32
CA ILE A 458 0.93 -0.06 -22.67
C ILE A 458 0.22 -1.35 -22.31
N VAL A 459 -0.94 -1.27 -21.66
CA VAL A 459 -1.62 -2.49 -21.18
C VAL A 459 -2.35 -3.20 -22.32
N GLY A 460 -2.91 -2.45 -23.28
CA GLY A 460 -3.54 -3.01 -24.47
C GLY A 460 -4.75 -3.90 -24.17
N LEU A 461 -5.53 -3.53 -23.14
CA LEU A 461 -6.71 -4.28 -22.73
C LEU A 461 -7.85 -4.15 -23.75
N GLN A 462 -8.41 -5.28 -24.14
CA GLN A 462 -9.59 -5.39 -25.00
C GLN A 462 -10.71 -6.04 -24.21
N LEU A 463 -11.91 -5.46 -24.22
CA LEU A 463 -13.08 -6.09 -23.60
C LEU A 463 -13.43 -7.37 -24.39
N LEU A 464 -13.81 -8.43 -23.69
CA LEU A 464 -14.23 -9.70 -24.29
C LEU A 464 -15.65 -9.65 -24.83
#